data_AF-A0A382S725-F1
#
_entry.id   AF-A0A382S725-F1
#
_cell.length_a   1.000
_cell.length_b   1.000
_cell.length_c   1.000
_cell.angle_alpha   90.00
_cell.angle_beta   90.00
_cell.angle_gamma   90.00
#
_symmetry.space_group_name_H-M   'P 1'
#
loop_
_entity.id
_entity.type
_entity.pdbx_description
1 polymer ?
#
loop_
_entity_poly.entity_id
_entity_poly.type
_entity_poly.pdbx_seq_one_letter_code
_entity_poly.pdbx_strand_id
1 'polypeptide(L)'
;MASVFLGINDRTFTYESTAARAEHVGAGVRYPVDFAITSDDLAYIVNRGREDRPDGTRLTIMRLGEDGEEYISTFGSHGEGKGQFIWPMGIALDKDTNV
;
A
#
# COMPACT_ATOMS: atom_id res chain seq x y z
N MET A 1 -24.07 -0.88 -27.96
CA MET A 1 -23.21 -1.58 -28.94
C MET A 1 -22.68 -2.81 -28.26
N ALA A 2 -23.00 -4.00 -28.77
CA ALA A 2 -22.46 -5.25 -28.26
C ALA A 2 -21.15 -5.54 -28.99
N SER A 3 -20.03 -5.61 -28.26
CA SER A 3 -18.78 -6.14 -28.79
C SER A 3 -18.72 -7.64 -28.48
N VAL A 4 -18.62 -8.45 -29.54
CA VAL A 4 -18.43 -9.89 -29.49
C VAL A 4 -16.94 -10.16 -29.25
N PHE A 5 -16.58 -10.77 -28.11
CA PHE A 5 -15.23 -11.30 -27.87
C PHE A 5 -15.22 -12.80 -28.18
N LEU A 6 -14.82 -13.14 -29.39
CA LEU A 6 -14.43 -14.50 -29.75
C LEU A 6 -12.95 -14.69 -29.39
N GLY A 7 -12.67 -15.47 -28.34
CA GLY A 7 -11.38 -16.16 -28.20
C GLY A 7 -10.27 -15.50 -27.37
N ILE A 8 -10.57 -14.70 -26.34
CA ILE A 8 -9.57 -14.28 -25.33
C ILE A 8 -9.95 -14.88 -23.98
N ASN A 9 -9.03 -15.66 -23.41
CA ASN A 9 -9.13 -16.35 -22.13
C ASN A 9 -9.58 -15.42 -20.97
N ASP A 10 -10.32 -15.99 -20.01
CA ASP A 10 -10.92 -15.39 -18.78
C ASP A 10 -9.95 -14.62 -17.86
N ARG A 11 -9.28 -13.57 -18.35
CA ARG A 11 -8.41 -12.69 -17.55
C ARG A 11 -8.69 -11.22 -17.88
N THR A 12 -9.95 -10.83 -17.80
CA THR A 12 -10.35 -9.42 -17.81
C THR A 12 -10.19 -8.86 -16.40
N PHE A 13 -9.15 -8.06 -16.17
CA PHE A 13 -9.11 -7.19 -15.00
C PHE A 13 -9.94 -5.95 -15.31
N THR A 14 -10.92 -5.67 -14.46
CA THR A 14 -11.68 -4.41 -14.50
C THR A 14 -11.01 -3.44 -13.55
N TYR A 15 -10.58 -2.29 -14.07
CA TYR A 15 -10.15 -1.19 -13.22
C TYR A 15 -11.32 -0.76 -12.32
N GLU A 16 -11.07 -0.62 -11.03
CA GLU A 16 -12.07 -0.25 -10.03
C GLU A 16 -11.80 1.17 -9.53
N SER A 17 -10.66 1.40 -8.87
CA SER A 17 -10.30 2.71 -8.34
C SER A 17 -8.79 2.99 -8.33
N THR A 18 -8.45 4.25 -8.03
CA THR A 18 -7.09 4.66 -7.67
C THR A 18 -7.17 5.17 -6.23
N ALA A 19 -6.25 4.70 -5.40
CA ALA A 19 -6.18 5.09 -4.01
C ALA A 19 -4.80 5.66 -3.63
N ALA A 20 -4.78 6.31 -2.48
CA ALA A 20 -3.75 7.10 -1.90
C ALA A 20 -3.38 8.37 -2.68
N ARG A 21 -2.95 9.38 -1.93
CA ARG A 21 -2.32 10.59 -2.46
C ARG A 21 -0.83 10.62 -2.13
N ALA A 22 -0.05 11.23 -3.02
CA ALA A 22 1.37 11.44 -2.80
C ALA A 22 1.58 12.47 -1.68
N GLU A 23 2.03 12.01 -0.52
CA GLU A 23 2.19 12.83 0.68
C GLU A 23 3.51 12.52 1.36
N HIS A 24 4.24 13.56 1.76
CA HIS A 24 5.53 13.35 2.39
C HIS A 24 5.40 12.63 3.74
N VAL A 25 4.45 13.09 4.57
CA VAL A 25 4.11 12.59 5.89
C VAL A 25 2.59 12.76 6.09
N GLY A 26 1.96 11.90 6.89
CA GLY A 26 0.52 11.97 7.18
C GLY A 26 -0.31 11.05 6.29
N ALA A 27 -1.54 11.48 5.99
CA ALA A 27 -2.60 10.69 5.35
C ALA A 27 -2.38 10.45 3.84
N GLY A 28 -1.30 9.75 3.51
CA GLY A 28 -0.97 9.34 2.15
C GLY A 28 0.31 8.51 2.10
N VAL A 29 0.87 8.37 0.90
CA VAL A 29 2.01 7.48 0.61
C VAL A 29 3.18 8.23 0.00
N ARG A 30 4.38 7.72 0.20
CA ARG A 30 5.62 8.30 -0.29
C ARG A 30 6.57 7.24 -0.81
N TYR A 31 6.74 7.17 -2.13
CA TYR A 31 7.54 6.11 -2.77
C TYR A 31 7.11 4.73 -2.26
N PRO A 32 5.83 4.36 -2.44
CA PRO A 32 5.37 3.02 -2.10
C PRO A 32 6.13 2.00 -2.95
N VAL A 33 6.68 0.96 -2.30
CA VAL A 33 7.46 -0.09 -2.99
C VAL A 33 6.78 -1.45 -2.98
N ASP A 34 5.94 -1.70 -1.97
CA ASP A 34 5.19 -2.94 -1.83
C ASP A 34 3.97 -2.71 -0.91
N PHE A 35 3.01 -3.63 -0.95
CA PHE A 35 1.88 -3.63 -0.04
C PHE A 35 1.42 -5.06 0.29
N ALA A 36 0.81 -5.23 1.46
CA ALA A 36 0.03 -6.41 1.78
C ALA A 36 -1.37 -5.98 2.21
N ILE A 37 -2.39 -6.70 1.72
CA ILE A 37 -3.79 -6.41 2.01
C ILE A 37 -4.44 -7.61 2.70
N THR A 38 -5.18 -7.35 3.76
CA THR A 38 -5.94 -8.34 4.51
C THR A 38 -7.29 -8.62 3.83
N SER A 39 -8.01 -9.63 4.30
CA SER A 39 -9.36 -9.94 3.81
C SER A 39 -10.43 -8.92 4.26
N ASP A 40 -10.10 -8.03 5.19
CA ASP A 40 -10.96 -6.93 5.63
C ASP A 40 -10.52 -5.58 5.02
N ASP A 41 -9.90 -5.61 3.84
CA ASP A 41 -9.49 -4.45 3.03
C ASP A 41 -8.44 -3.53 3.69
N LEU A 42 -7.75 -4.00 4.74
CA LEU A 42 -6.70 -3.24 5.39
C LEU A 42 -5.37 -3.44 4.64
N ALA A 43 -4.93 -2.40 3.95
CA ALA A 43 -3.68 -2.36 3.21
C ALA A 43 -2.55 -1.76 4.07
N TYR A 44 -1.49 -2.53 4.23
CA TYR A 44 -0.20 -2.10 4.78
C TYR A 44 0.74 -1.78 3.64
N ILE A 45 1.10 -0.51 3.49
CA ILE A 45 1.88 -0.02 2.35
C ILE A 45 3.25 0.42 2.82
N VAL A 46 4.28 -0.14 2.20
CA VAL A 46 5.68 0.16 2.51
C VAL A 46 6.12 1.43 1.80
N ASN A 47 6.34 2.51 2.54
CA ASN A 47 6.93 3.73 2.02
C ASN A 47 8.43 3.71 2.25
N ARG A 48 9.21 3.70 1.16
CA ARG A 48 10.67 3.75 1.24
C ARG A 48 11.22 5.13 1.58
N GLY A 49 10.45 6.20 1.32
CA GLY A 49 10.98 7.56 1.41
C GLY A 49 12.06 7.85 0.34
N ARG A 50 12.74 8.99 0.45
CA ARG A 50 13.95 9.26 -0.33
C ARG A 50 15.15 9.32 0.60
N GLU A 51 16.33 9.08 0.04
CA GLU A 51 17.58 9.21 0.76
C GLU A 51 17.84 10.64 1.26
N ASP A 52 17.50 11.67 0.49
CA ASP A 52 17.63 13.09 0.88
C ASP A 52 16.56 13.56 1.89
N ARG A 53 15.48 12.78 2.04
CA ARG A 53 14.32 13.06 2.90
C ARG A 53 13.78 11.76 3.51
N PRO A 54 14.55 11.17 4.44
CA PRO A 54 14.26 9.84 4.98
C PRO A 54 13.07 9.80 5.93
N ASP A 55 12.60 10.96 6.41
CA ASP A 55 11.38 11.14 7.21
C ASP A 55 10.09 10.63 6.54
N GLY A 56 10.13 10.38 5.22
CA GLY A 56 9.06 9.69 4.50
C GLY A 56 9.00 8.16 4.72
N THR A 57 10.04 7.55 5.27
CA THR A 57 10.15 6.08 5.46
C THR A 57 9.23 5.62 6.59
N ARG A 58 8.18 4.88 6.25
CA ARG A 58 7.15 4.40 7.20
C ARG A 58 6.26 3.36 6.54
N LEU A 59 5.46 2.65 7.31
CA LEU A 59 4.32 1.90 6.78
C LEU A 59 3.06 2.76 6.92
N THR A 60 2.31 2.92 5.84
CA THR A 60 0.98 3.54 5.87
C THR A 60 -0.07 2.45 5.92
N ILE A 61 -1.06 2.60 6.81
CA ILE A 61 -2.21 1.71 6.90
C ILE A 61 -3.43 2.45 6.36
N MET A 62 -4.06 1.87 5.34
CA MET A 62 -5.28 2.38 4.72
C MET A 62 -6.31 1.26 4.56
N ARG A 63 -7.59 1.59 4.71
CA ARG A 63 -8.67 0.72 4.27
C ARG A 63 -8.98 1.05 2.81
N LEU A 64 -9.05 0.03 1.96
CA LEU A 64 -9.28 0.13 0.52
C LEU A 64 -10.49 -0.75 0.14
N GLY A 65 -11.70 -0.27 0.44
CA GLY A 65 -12.94 -1.02 0.23
C GLY A 65 -13.84 -0.36 -0.82
N GLU A 66 -15.07 -0.90 -0.97
CA GLU A 66 -16.06 -0.40 -1.95
C GLU A 66 -16.47 1.07 -1.70
N ASP A 67 -16.36 1.56 -0.46
CA ASP A 67 -16.64 2.95 -0.10
C ASP A 67 -15.46 3.91 -0.41
N GLY A 68 -14.35 3.39 -0.93
CA GLY A 68 -13.14 4.12 -1.28
C GLY A 68 -12.00 3.96 -0.26
N GLU A 69 -11.13 4.96 -0.22
CA GLU A 69 -9.96 4.98 0.68
C GLU A 69 -10.26 5.63 2.03
N GLU A 70 -9.75 5.03 3.10
CA GLU A 70 -9.71 5.64 4.43
C GLU A 70 -8.30 5.51 5.02
N TYR A 71 -7.70 6.62 5.41
CA TYR A 71 -6.46 6.61 6.18
C TYR A 71 -6.72 6.19 7.62
N ILE A 72 -6.05 5.12 8.05
CA ILE A 72 -6.17 4.59 9.41
C ILE A 72 -5.04 5.13 10.29
N SER A 73 -3.80 4.83 9.91
CA SER A 73 -2.63 5.26 10.69
C SER A 73 -1.32 5.06 9.92
N THR A 74 -0.20 5.34 10.59
CA THR A 74 1.13 5.01 10.11
C THR A 74 1.99 4.56 11.28
N PHE A 75 2.96 3.68 11.02
CA PHE A 75 3.97 3.33 11.99
C PHE A 75 5.33 3.14 11.34
N GLY A 76 6.35 3.15 12.20
CA GLY A 76 7.74 3.12 11.80
C GLY A 76 8.28 4.47 11.37
N SER A 77 9.61 4.53 11.27
CA SER A 77 10.36 5.72 10.86
C SER A 77 11.68 5.27 10.25
N HIS A 78 12.42 6.21 9.64
CA HIS A 78 13.77 5.90 9.21
C HIS A 78 14.73 5.70 10.40
N GLY A 79 15.58 4.68 10.31
CA GLY A 79 16.66 4.42 11.28
C GLY A 79 16.94 2.94 11.51
N GLU A 80 17.86 2.65 12.43
CA GLU A 80 18.34 1.30 12.76
C GLU A 80 17.74 0.73 14.05
N GLY A 81 17.00 1.56 14.80
CA GLY A 81 16.37 1.17 16.05
C GLY A 81 15.17 0.24 15.88
N LYS A 82 14.67 -0.29 17.00
CA LYS A 82 13.47 -1.14 17.00
C LYS A 82 12.27 -0.38 16.41
N GLY A 83 11.64 -0.97 15.40
CA GLY A 83 10.52 -0.36 14.68
C GLY A 83 10.95 0.71 13.65
N GLN A 84 12.24 0.87 13.40
CA GLN A 84 12.77 1.73 12.35
C GLN A 84 13.23 0.92 11.14
N PHE A 85 13.28 1.58 9.98
CA PHE A 85 13.63 0.97 8.71
C PHE A 85 14.62 1.85 7.96
N ILE A 86 15.68 1.26 7.40
CA ILE A 86 16.65 1.99 6.58
C ILE A 86 16.16 2.01 5.12
N TRP A 87 15.93 0.86 4.50
CA TRP A 87 15.47 0.73 3.11
C TRP A 87 14.46 -0.41 2.96
N PRO A 88 13.22 -0.24 3.45
CA PRO A 88 12.24 -1.32 3.37
C PRO A 88 11.91 -1.61 1.90
N MET A 89 11.61 -2.88 1.61
CA MET A 89 11.49 -3.41 0.24
C MET A 89 10.23 -4.22 0.02
N GLY A 90 9.84 -5.02 1.00
CA GLY A 90 8.69 -5.90 0.88
C GLY A 90 8.01 -6.11 2.21
N ILE A 91 6.77 -6.58 2.14
CA ILE A 91 5.93 -6.88 3.29
C ILE A 91 5.09 -8.11 2.98
N ALA A 92 4.80 -8.91 3.99
CA ALA A 92 3.90 -10.05 3.87
C ALA A 92 3.06 -10.14 5.14
N LEU A 93 1.87 -10.71 4.99
CA LEU A 93 1.02 -11.07 6.11
C LEU A 93 1.29 -12.51 6.51
N ASP A 94 1.43 -12.77 7.81
CA ASP A 94 1.33 -14.12 8.32
C ASP A 94 -0.13 -14.62 8.34
N LYS A 95 -0.33 -15.87 8.73
CA LYS A 95 -1.66 -16.50 8.82
C LYS A 95 -2.59 -15.84 9.86
N ASP A 96 -2.03 -15.12 10.81
CA ASP A 96 -2.73 -14.43 11.88
C ASP A 96 -2.86 -12.92 11.55
N THR A 97 -2.57 -12.54 10.30
CA THR A 97 -2.63 -11.18 9.74
C THR A 97 -1.66 -10.18 10.36
N ASN A 98 -0.57 -10.67 10.96
CA ASN A 98 0.51 -9.80 11.41
C ASN A 98 1.46 -9.44 10.27
N VAL A 99 2.07 -8.26 10.38
CA VAL A 99 3.13 -7.73 9.52
C VAL A 99 4.46 -7.62 10.25
#